data_AF-A0A960PJX7-F1
#
_entry.id   AF-A0A960PJX7-F1
#
_cell.length_a   1.000
_cell.length_b   1.000
_cell.length_c   1.000
_cell.angle_alpha   90.00
_cell.angle_beta   90.00
_cell.angle_gamma   90.00
#
_symmetry.space_group_name_H-M   'P 1'
#
loop_
_entity.id
_entity.type
_entity.pdbx_description
1 polymer ?
#
loop_
_entity_poly.entity_id
_entity_poly.type
_entity_poly.pdbx_seq_one_letter_code
_entity_poly.pdbx_strand_id
1 'polypeptide(L)'
;DPPYEGEVVRGVKVVVTDPATFDGSATGVHLLEVFADEARTRGRPPIVDRPEMLDLLTGTSSVRQQLDARMPADEIVAGWRSDLLEFAEVRRRYLIYSEG
;
A
#
# COMPACT_ATOMS: atom_id res chain seq x y z
N ASP A 1 -24.45 -2.01 -5.18
CA ASP A 1 -24.13 -3.40 -4.81
C ASP A 1 -22.63 -3.55 -4.64
N PRO A 2 -22.16 -4.24 -3.59
CA PRO A 2 -20.74 -4.51 -3.42
C PRO A 2 -20.24 -5.38 -4.58
N PRO A 3 -19.00 -5.19 -5.04
CA PRO A 3 -18.39 -6.09 -6.02
C PRO A 3 -18.45 -7.55 -5.55
N TYR A 4 -18.71 -8.47 -6.48
CA TYR A 4 -18.69 -9.93 -6.25
C TYR A 4 -19.73 -10.46 -5.25
N GLU A 5 -20.88 -9.79 -5.11
CA GLU A 5 -21.97 -10.24 -4.26
C GLU A 5 -22.46 -11.65 -4.66
N GLY A 6 -22.55 -12.57 -3.68
CA GLY A 6 -22.95 -13.95 -3.91
C GLY A 6 -21.86 -14.85 -4.52
N GLU A 7 -20.67 -14.31 -4.81
CA GLU A 7 -19.56 -15.06 -5.38
C GLU A 7 -18.54 -15.49 -4.30
N VAL A 8 -17.94 -16.68 -4.49
CA VAL A 8 -16.84 -17.13 -3.63
C VAL A 8 -15.54 -16.50 -4.10
N VAL A 9 -15.05 -15.52 -3.36
CA VAL A 9 -13.75 -14.87 -3.59
C VAL A 9 -12.66 -15.56 -2.79
N ARG A 10 -11.51 -15.82 -3.42
CA ARG A 10 -10.31 -16.35 -2.75
C ARG A 10 -9.37 -15.20 -2.44
N GLY A 11 -8.88 -15.16 -1.22
CA GLY A 11 -7.97 -14.11 -0.77
C GLY A 11 -7.20 -14.50 0.47
N VAL A 12 -6.51 -13.52 1.04
CA VAL A 12 -5.77 -13.66 2.30
C VAL A 12 -6.46 -12.84 3.38
N LYS A 13 -6.50 -13.38 4.60
CA LYS A 13 -6.94 -12.65 5.78
C LYS A 13 -5.72 -12.20 6.56
N VAL A 14 -5.50 -10.89 6.65
CA VAL A 14 -4.47 -10.33 7.53
C VAL A 14 -5.04 -10.26 8.95
N VAL A 15 -4.40 -10.94 9.89
CA VAL A 15 -4.73 -10.89 11.32
C VAL A 15 -3.58 -10.19 12.03
N VAL A 16 -3.83 -8.98 12.51
CA VAL A 16 -2.83 -8.20 13.26
C VAL A 16 -2.76 -8.73 14.69
N THR A 17 -1.59 -9.24 15.09
CA THR A 17 -1.35 -9.79 16.43
C THR A 17 -0.72 -8.79 17.38
N ASP A 18 0.05 -7.83 16.86
CA ASP A 18 0.60 -6.69 17.60
C ASP A 18 0.41 -5.40 16.79
N PRO A 19 -0.53 -4.52 17.18
CA PRO A 19 -0.75 -3.26 16.50
C PRO A 19 0.43 -2.27 16.58
N ALA A 20 1.29 -2.37 17.59
CA ALA A 20 2.41 -1.43 17.78
C ALA A 20 3.52 -1.63 16.75
N THR A 21 3.60 -2.83 16.16
CA THR A 21 4.62 -3.17 15.15
C THR A 21 4.06 -3.26 13.73
N PHE A 22 2.74 -3.08 13.54
CA PHE A 22 2.09 -3.29 12.26
C PHE A 22 1.99 -2.00 11.44
N ASP A 23 2.62 -1.99 10.27
CA ASP A 23 2.48 -0.92 9.27
C ASP A 23 1.50 -1.37 8.17
N GLY A 24 0.27 -0.83 8.22
CA GLY A 24 -0.77 -1.13 7.24
C GLY A 24 -0.47 -0.61 5.83
N SER A 25 0.23 0.52 5.72
CA SER A 25 0.59 1.13 4.44
C SER A 25 1.65 0.30 3.73
N ALA A 26 2.71 -0.08 4.46
CA ALA A 26 3.75 -0.98 3.94
C ALA A 26 3.14 -2.34 3.55
N THR A 27 2.30 -2.92 4.41
CA THR A 27 1.60 -4.18 4.12
C THR A 27 0.79 -4.09 2.83
N GLY A 28 0.09 -2.97 2.59
CA GLY A 28 -0.65 -2.72 1.35
C GLY A 28 0.23 -2.79 0.11
N VAL A 29 1.41 -2.16 0.13
CA VAL A 29 2.35 -2.19 -1.01
C VAL A 29 2.92 -3.59 -1.24
N HIS A 30 3.27 -4.33 -0.19
CA HIS A 30 3.69 -5.73 -0.33
C HIS A 30 2.59 -6.61 -0.95
N LEU A 31 1.33 -6.42 -0.55
CA LEU A 31 0.21 -7.15 -1.14
C LEU A 31 0.02 -6.79 -2.62
N LEU A 32 0.14 -5.50 -2.98
CA LEU A 32 0.08 -5.06 -4.37
C LEU A 32 1.21 -5.68 -5.22
N GLU A 33 2.44 -5.70 -4.71
CA GLU A 33 3.57 -6.35 -5.37
C GLU A 33 3.28 -7.84 -5.63
N VAL A 34 2.92 -8.59 -4.60
CA VAL A 34 2.67 -10.04 -4.68
C VAL A 34 1.53 -10.34 -5.65
N PHE A 35 0.41 -9.62 -5.54
CA PHE A 35 -0.74 -9.87 -6.41
C PHE A 35 -0.51 -9.41 -7.85
N ALA A 36 0.23 -8.33 -8.07
CA ALA A 36 0.60 -7.89 -9.41
C ALA A 36 1.53 -8.90 -10.07
N ASP A 37 2.49 -9.45 -9.32
CA ASP A 37 3.40 -10.48 -9.82
C ASP A 37 2.68 -11.79 -10.16
N GLU A 38 1.80 -12.26 -9.28
CA GLU A 38 0.97 -13.45 -9.51
C GLU A 38 0.05 -13.25 -10.74
N ALA A 39 -0.59 -12.09 -10.88
CA ALA A 39 -1.43 -11.78 -12.03
C ALA A 39 -0.61 -11.81 -13.33
N ARG A 40 0.56 -11.18 -13.36
CA ARG A 40 1.49 -11.20 -14.49
C ARG A 40 1.92 -12.63 -14.84
N THR A 41 2.37 -13.39 -13.86
CA THR A 41 2.85 -14.78 -14.04
C THR A 41 1.76 -15.71 -14.59
N ARG A 42 0.50 -15.46 -14.22
CA ARG A 42 -0.66 -16.24 -14.70
C ARG A 42 -1.34 -15.66 -15.94
N GLY A 43 -0.81 -14.58 -16.54
CA GLY A 43 -1.44 -13.91 -17.68
C GLY A 43 -2.84 -13.37 -17.39
N ARG A 44 -3.10 -12.95 -16.15
CA ARG A 44 -4.39 -12.37 -15.71
C ARG A 44 -4.39 -10.85 -15.91
N PRO A 45 -5.58 -10.22 -15.93
CA PRO A 45 -5.69 -8.77 -15.92
C PRO A 45 -4.94 -8.13 -14.73
N PRO A 46 -4.49 -6.87 -14.85
CA PRO A 46 -3.91 -6.13 -13.73
C PRO A 46 -4.86 -6.09 -12.53
N ILE A 47 -4.29 -6.13 -11.33
CA ILE A 47 -5.03 -6.09 -10.06
C ILE A 47 -5.62 -4.70 -9.75
N VAL A 48 -5.05 -3.66 -10.37
CA VAL A 48 -5.52 -2.28 -10.31
C VAL A 48 -6.12 -1.96 -11.67
N ASP A 49 -7.44 -1.94 -11.73
CA ASP A 49 -8.22 -1.67 -12.96
C ASP A 49 -8.45 -0.16 -13.19
N ARG A 50 -8.18 0.67 -12.18
CA ARG A 50 -8.27 2.14 -12.21
C ARG A 50 -6.98 2.77 -11.69
N PRO A 51 -5.93 2.89 -12.52
CA PRO A 51 -4.63 3.39 -12.10
C PRO A 51 -4.67 4.81 -11.54
N GLU A 52 -5.54 5.68 -12.05
CA GLU A 52 -5.71 7.05 -11.56
C GLU A 52 -6.30 7.08 -10.14
N MET A 53 -7.15 6.11 -9.80
CA MET A 53 -7.68 5.99 -8.44
C MET A 53 -6.61 5.54 -7.46
N LEU A 54 -5.66 4.69 -7.88
CA LEU A 54 -4.51 4.35 -7.04
C LEU A 54 -3.66 5.60 -6.77
N ASP A 55 -3.35 6.38 -7.82
CA ASP A 55 -2.56 7.60 -7.69
C ASP A 55 -3.21 8.60 -6.72
N LEU A 56 -4.54 8.70 -6.70
CA LEU A 56 -5.29 9.51 -5.75
C LEU A 56 -5.22 8.98 -4.31
N LEU A 57 -5.27 7.65 -4.12
CA LEU A 57 -5.17 7.02 -2.80
C LEU A 57 -3.77 7.16 -2.22
N THR A 58 -2.73 7.06 -3.05
CA THR A 58 -1.32 7.19 -2.64
C THR A 58 -0.85 8.64 -2.61
N GLY A 59 -1.65 9.59 -3.11
CA GLY A 59 -1.29 11.01 -3.20
C GLY A 59 -0.19 11.32 -4.23
N THR A 60 0.20 10.34 -5.03
CA THR A 60 1.27 10.43 -6.03
C THR A 60 1.16 9.28 -7.02
N SER A 61 1.62 9.49 -8.25
CA SER A 61 1.75 8.43 -9.25
C SER A 61 3.01 7.57 -9.08
N SER A 62 3.92 7.95 -8.17
CA SER A 62 5.19 7.27 -7.96
C SER A 62 5.01 5.80 -7.58
N VAL A 63 4.11 5.48 -6.65
CA VAL A 63 3.91 4.11 -6.15
C VAL A 63 3.51 3.17 -7.29
N ARG A 64 2.53 3.59 -8.10
CA ARG A 64 2.09 2.81 -9.27
C ARG A 64 3.22 2.63 -10.27
N GLN A 65 3.94 3.70 -10.62
CA GLN A 65 5.05 3.63 -11.58
C GLN A 65 6.17 2.70 -11.11
N GLN A 66 6.48 2.71 -9.81
CA GLN A 66 7.47 1.83 -9.21
C GLN A 66 7.01 0.35 -9.22
N LEU A 67 5.73 0.08 -8.91
CA LEU A 67 5.14 -1.26 -9.03
C LEU A 67 5.15 -1.77 -10.48
N ASP A 68 4.83 -0.91 -11.45
CA ASP A 68 4.88 -1.22 -12.89
C ASP A 68 6.32 -1.54 -13.33
N ALA A 69 7.30 -0.81 -12.78
CA ALA A 69 8.73 -1.05 -12.97
C ALA A 69 9.28 -2.26 -12.20
N ARG A 70 8.43 -2.97 -11.44
CA ARG A 70 8.81 -4.12 -10.60
C ARG A 70 9.88 -3.78 -9.56
N MET A 71 9.86 -2.56 -9.04
CA MET A 71 10.66 -2.20 -7.88
C MET A 71 10.18 -3.01 -6.66
N PRO A 72 11.08 -3.59 -5.86
CA PRO A 72 10.69 -4.30 -4.65
C PRO A 72 9.88 -3.43 -3.70
N ALA A 73 8.84 -3.97 -3.08
CA ALA A 73 8.00 -3.21 -2.16
C ALA A 73 8.80 -2.56 -1.01
N ASP A 74 9.85 -3.24 -0.51
CA ASP A 74 10.75 -2.69 0.51
C ASP A 74 11.44 -1.39 0.05
N GLU A 75 11.82 -1.30 -1.23
CA GLU A 75 12.45 -0.10 -1.80
C GLU A 75 11.43 1.03 -1.98
N ILE A 76 10.21 0.69 -2.43
CA ILE A 76 9.10 1.65 -2.53
C ILE A 76 8.79 2.26 -1.16
N VAL A 77 8.64 1.42 -0.14
CA VAL A 77 8.35 1.83 1.24
C VAL A 77 9.52 2.62 1.84
N ALA A 78 10.76 2.23 1.55
CA ALA A 78 11.92 3.00 1.98
C ALA A 78 11.96 4.40 1.35
N GLY A 79 11.42 4.56 0.14
CA GLY A 79 11.44 5.81 -0.62
C GLY A 79 10.73 6.99 0.04
N TRP A 80 9.71 6.76 0.88
CA TRP A 80 9.00 7.83 1.59
C TRP A 80 9.45 8.03 3.04
N ARG A 81 10.49 7.30 3.50
CA ARG A 81 10.97 7.42 4.90
C ARG A 81 11.47 8.83 5.23
N SER A 82 12.13 9.50 4.29
CA SER A 82 12.58 10.89 4.47
C SER A 82 11.41 11.81 4.75
N ASP A 83 10.36 11.69 3.95
CA ASP A 83 9.20 12.59 3.97
C ASP A 83 8.39 12.36 5.26
N LEU A 84 8.32 11.10 5.74
CA LEU A 84 7.73 10.77 7.03
C LEU A 84 8.50 11.41 8.19
N LEU A 85 9.84 11.40 8.16
CA LEU A 85 10.67 12.04 9.18
C LEU A 85 10.53 13.56 9.16
N GLU A 86 10.49 14.17 7.97
CA GLU A 86 10.25 15.60 7.81
C GLU A 86 8.86 15.99 8.33
N PHE A 87 7.83 15.22 7.97
CA PHE A 87 6.47 15.47 8.45
C PHE A 87 6.34 15.25 9.95
N ALA A 88 7.05 14.25 10.51
CA ALA A 88 7.12 14.04 11.95
C ALA A 88 7.68 15.27 12.67
N GLU A 89 8.68 15.94 12.11
CA GLU A 89 9.17 17.19 12.68
C GLU A 89 8.14 18.33 12.57
N VAL A 90 7.52 18.49 11.40
CA VAL A 90 6.51 19.53 11.18
C VAL A 90 5.34 19.37 12.15
N ARG A 91 4.83 18.13 12.33
CA ARG A 91 3.64 17.87 13.15
C ARG A 91 3.87 18.10 14.64
N ARG A 92 5.11 17.98 15.16
CA ARG A 92 5.42 18.16 16.60
C ARG A 92 4.92 19.48 17.16
N ARG A 93 4.93 20.55 16.35
CA ARG A 93 4.44 21.89 16.72
C ARG A 93 2.94 21.97 16.96
N TYR A 94 2.18 20.97 16.51
CA TYR A 94 0.72 20.98 16.49
C TYR A 94 0.10 19.85 17.31
N LEU A 95 0.90 19.01 17.97
CA LEU A 95 0.41 17.92 18.81
C LEU A 95 -0.14 18.45 20.13
N ILE A 96 -1.37 18.06 20.46
CA ILE A 96 -2.04 18.36 21.74
C ILE A 96 -2.07 17.15 22.69
N TYR A 97 -1.67 15.98 22.20
CA TYR A 97 -1.45 14.76 22.97
C TYR A 97 0.02 14.37 22.83
N SER A 98 0.60 13.80 23.88
CA SER A 98 1.98 13.29 23.85
C SER A 98 2.16 12.28 22.71
N GLU A 99 3.33 12.28 22.07
CA GLU A 99 3.67 11.20 21.14
C GLU A 99 3.67 9.86 21.91
N GLY A 100 2.94 8.90 21.36
CA GLY A 100 2.94 7.51 21.83
C GLY A 100 4.14 6.73 21.34
#